data_AF-A0A935ZDH7-F1
#
_entry.id   AF-A0A935ZDH7-F1
#
_cell.length_a   1.000
_cell.length_b   1.000
_cell.length_c   1.000
_cell.angle_alpha   90.00
_cell.angle_beta   90.00
_cell.angle_gamma   90.00
#
_symmetry.space_group_name_H-M   'P 1'
#
loop_
_entity.id
_entity.type
_entity.pdbx_description
1 polymer ?
#
loop_
_entity_poly.entity_id
_entity_poly.type
_entity_poly.pdbx_seq_one_letter_code
_entity_poly.pdbx_strand_id
1 'polypeptide(L)'
;MNLRAPSLPFAMFASSSDGPRPARSPRRAPDARSAALAKTDLLSLAARFGGRDDPGAIHQTELSVVLARLLEASPEMPLGARKELLVGAWRQVFGPMDYHGGERGFDPALRANEIYQVVLEGGVLYNVTPLVDGRSGAIARIALLRGEYAPEPGADDVLRVRFTSFRGLRGGLPEGRTFADLPALAERGDLGDVPSITPAWVVRAFFRGGVLHEVYTDHDMRVLYGASARDAEDRYLYVMRRVPSLL
;
A
#
# COMPACT_ATOMS: atom_id res chain seq x y z
N MET A 1 55.83 0.66 32.18
CA MET A 1 54.43 0.77 31.77
C MET A 1 53.60 -0.03 32.76
N ASN A 2 52.79 0.67 33.57
CA ASN A 2 52.05 0.07 34.66
C ASN A 2 50.82 -0.71 34.16
N LEU A 3 50.65 -1.86 34.80
CA LEU A 3 49.58 -2.83 34.70
C LEU A 3 48.24 -2.28 35.20
N ARG A 4 47.13 -2.69 34.56
CA ARG A 4 45.98 -3.34 35.23
C ARG A 4 44.93 -3.78 34.20
N ALA A 5 44.39 -4.97 34.44
CA ALA A 5 43.31 -5.62 33.69
C ALA A 5 41.95 -5.42 34.42
N PRO A 6 40.87 -6.16 34.06
CA PRO A 6 39.55 -5.70 33.65
C PRO A 6 38.51 -5.55 34.80
N SER A 7 37.38 -4.86 34.55
CA SER A 7 36.06 -5.08 35.20
C SER A 7 35.00 -4.02 34.81
N LEU A 8 33.79 -4.48 34.49
CA LEU A 8 32.52 -3.72 34.65
C LEU A 8 32.17 -3.70 36.15
N PRO A 9 31.53 -2.65 36.74
CA PRO A 9 30.05 -2.58 36.79
C PRO A 9 29.44 -1.16 37.03
N PHE A 10 28.10 -1.05 36.95
CA PHE A 10 27.12 -0.19 37.70
C PHE A 10 25.87 0.00 36.81
N ALA A 11 24.76 -0.71 36.99
CA ALA A 11 23.72 -0.65 38.02
C ALA A 11 22.83 0.62 37.99
N MET A 12 21.56 0.40 37.59
CA MET A 12 20.31 1.04 37.99
C MET A 12 20.18 2.59 38.03
N PHE A 13 19.36 3.12 37.11
CA PHE A 13 18.21 3.93 37.50
C PHE A 13 16.96 3.42 36.78
N ALA A 14 16.11 2.71 37.53
CA ALA A 14 14.68 2.68 37.23
C ALA A 14 14.14 4.06 37.61
N SER A 15 13.76 4.87 36.62
CA SER A 15 12.84 5.98 36.85
C SER A 15 11.45 5.48 36.45
N SER A 16 10.75 4.92 37.44
CA SER A 16 9.31 4.75 37.38
C SER A 16 8.68 6.13 37.50
N SER A 17 8.45 6.78 36.37
CA SER A 17 7.44 7.82 36.24
C SER A 17 6.20 7.23 35.55
N ASP A 18 5.60 6.22 36.19
CA ASP A 18 4.18 5.93 35.99
C ASP A 18 3.38 7.07 36.64
N GLY A 19 3.43 8.24 36.00
CA GLY A 19 2.36 9.21 36.13
C GLY A 19 1.08 8.57 35.61
N PRO A 20 -0.08 8.84 36.22
CA PRO A 20 -1.34 8.33 35.70
C PRO A 20 -1.46 8.74 34.23
N ARG A 21 -1.49 7.74 33.33
CA ARG A 21 -1.84 7.97 31.93
C ARG A 21 -3.16 8.74 31.94
N PRO A 22 -3.28 9.89 31.24
CA PRO A 22 -4.52 10.61 31.18
C PRO A 22 -5.62 9.62 30.77
N ALA A 23 -6.69 9.59 31.55
CA ALA A 23 -7.83 8.74 31.26
C ALA A 23 -8.20 8.96 29.79
N ARG A 24 -8.07 7.91 28.96
CA ARG A 24 -8.53 7.96 27.58
C ARG A 24 -9.98 8.36 27.66
N SER A 25 -10.31 9.54 27.14
CA SER A 25 -11.69 10.00 27.01
C SER A 25 -12.52 8.85 26.46
N PRO A 26 -13.74 8.60 27.00
CA PRO A 26 -14.57 7.50 26.54
C PRO A 26 -14.68 7.59 25.01
N ARG A 27 -14.22 6.54 24.32
CA ARG A 27 -14.30 6.45 22.86
C ARG A 27 -15.77 6.66 22.50
N ARG A 28 -16.05 7.77 21.82
CA ARG A 28 -17.39 8.04 21.27
C ARG A 28 -17.77 6.83 20.43
N ALA A 29 -18.99 6.32 20.61
CA ALA A 29 -19.47 5.20 19.82
C ALA A 29 -19.38 5.57 18.32
N PRO A 30 -19.04 4.61 17.44
CA PRO A 30 -18.98 4.86 16.01
C PRO A 30 -20.27 5.49 15.48
N ASP A 31 -20.16 6.56 14.69
CA ASP A 31 -21.28 7.18 13.99
C ASP A 31 -21.30 6.70 12.55
N ALA A 32 -22.06 5.63 12.32
CA ALA A 32 -22.15 4.97 11.02
C ALA A 32 -22.59 5.91 9.88
N ARG A 33 -23.46 6.89 10.17
CA ARG A 33 -23.93 7.83 9.16
C ARG A 33 -22.82 8.81 8.78
N SER A 34 -22.14 9.39 9.78
CA SER A 34 -21.02 10.30 9.54
C SER A 34 -19.86 9.58 8.84
N ALA A 35 -19.58 8.34 9.21
CA ALA A 35 -18.60 7.50 8.52
C ALA A 35 -18.98 7.28 7.06
N ALA A 36 -20.21 6.85 6.76
CA ALA A 36 -20.66 6.62 5.39
C ALA A 36 -20.58 7.87 4.49
N LEU A 37 -20.91 9.05 5.04
CA LEU A 37 -20.76 10.33 4.34
C LEU A 37 -19.28 10.63 4.06
N ALA A 38 -18.41 10.51 5.06
CA ALA A 38 -16.98 10.74 4.91
C ALA A 38 -16.33 9.79 3.89
N LYS A 39 -16.75 8.52 3.83
CA LYS A 39 -16.29 7.57 2.80
C LYS A 39 -16.72 8.01 1.40
N THR A 40 -17.98 8.42 1.25
CA THR A 40 -18.51 8.90 -0.04
C THR A 40 -17.77 10.14 -0.51
N ASP A 41 -17.52 11.09 0.38
CA ASP A 41 -16.77 12.31 0.10
C ASP A 41 -15.33 11.99 -0.28
N LEU A 42 -14.66 11.11 0.48
CA LEU A 42 -13.27 10.73 0.24
C LEU A 42 -13.11 10.06 -1.13
N LEU A 43 -13.99 9.11 -1.45
CA LEU A 43 -13.96 8.41 -2.73
C LEU A 43 -14.30 9.31 -3.92
N SER A 44 -15.22 10.27 -3.73
CA SER A 44 -15.59 11.24 -4.76
C SER A 44 -14.46 12.22 -5.02
N LEU A 45 -13.81 12.71 -3.95
CA LEU A 45 -12.66 13.60 -4.04
C LEU A 45 -11.45 12.88 -4.66
N ALA A 46 -11.16 11.67 -4.22
CA ALA A 46 -10.09 10.84 -4.78
C ALA A 46 -10.28 10.61 -6.28
N ALA A 47 -11.50 10.31 -6.72
CA ALA A 47 -11.80 10.10 -8.14
C ALA A 47 -11.62 11.38 -8.98
N ARG A 48 -11.89 12.57 -8.41
CA ARG A 48 -11.63 13.85 -9.08
C ARG A 48 -10.13 14.10 -9.29
N PHE A 49 -9.29 13.59 -8.40
CA PHE A 49 -7.84 13.73 -8.44
C PHE A 49 -7.12 12.57 -9.14
N GLY A 50 -7.80 11.45 -9.38
CA GLY A 50 -7.23 10.25 -9.99
C GLY A 50 -6.50 10.54 -11.31
N GLY A 51 -5.27 10.03 -11.41
CA GLY A 51 -4.40 10.20 -12.59
C GLY A 51 -3.87 11.60 -12.82
N ARG A 52 -3.97 12.49 -11.83
CA ARG A 52 -3.34 13.82 -11.85
C ARG A 52 -2.08 13.82 -11.00
N ASP A 53 -1.12 14.63 -11.39
CA ASP A 53 0.04 14.94 -10.55
C ASP A 53 -0.42 15.68 -9.28
N ASP A 54 0.36 15.53 -8.21
CA ASP A 54 0.11 16.17 -6.92
C ASP A 54 1.34 16.98 -6.43
N PRO A 55 1.71 18.05 -7.15
CA PRO A 55 2.86 18.86 -6.77
C PRO A 55 2.64 19.49 -5.40
N GLY A 56 3.59 19.28 -4.49
CA GLY A 56 3.49 19.78 -3.12
C GLY A 56 2.43 19.10 -2.26
N ALA A 57 1.92 17.92 -2.67
CA ALA A 57 0.98 17.10 -1.91
C ALA A 57 -0.35 17.83 -1.54
N ILE A 58 -0.83 18.71 -2.42
CA ILE A 58 -2.07 19.48 -2.24
C ILE A 58 -3.28 18.55 -2.19
N HIS A 59 -3.43 17.66 -3.17
CA HIS A 59 -4.54 16.70 -3.24
C HIS A 59 -4.50 15.72 -2.07
N GLN A 60 -3.31 15.21 -1.72
CA GLN A 60 -3.12 14.36 -0.54
C GLN A 60 -3.53 15.08 0.75
N THR A 61 -3.21 16.36 0.90
CA THR A 61 -3.59 17.16 2.06
C THR A 61 -5.12 17.28 2.16
N GLU A 62 -5.80 17.60 1.05
CA GLU A 62 -7.27 17.68 1.03
C GLU A 62 -7.93 16.34 1.37
N LEU A 63 -7.44 15.23 0.79
CA LEU A 63 -7.93 13.90 1.12
C LEU A 63 -7.71 13.53 2.59
N SER A 64 -6.57 13.92 3.17
CA SER A 64 -6.23 13.66 4.56
C SER A 64 -7.20 14.33 5.53
N VAL A 65 -7.73 15.51 5.19
CA VAL A 65 -8.78 16.19 6.00
C VAL A 65 -10.06 15.36 6.04
N VAL A 66 -10.48 14.79 4.92
CA VAL A 66 -11.69 13.94 4.86
C VAL A 66 -11.44 12.60 5.55
N LEU A 67 -10.25 12.02 5.37
CA LEU A 67 -9.83 10.80 6.06
C LEU A 67 -9.84 10.97 7.58
N ALA A 68 -9.39 12.11 8.11
CA ALA A 68 -9.45 12.39 9.55
C ALA A 68 -10.90 12.35 10.08
N ARG A 69 -11.86 12.90 9.33
CA ARG A 69 -13.30 12.84 9.69
C ARG A 69 -13.82 11.41 9.68
N LEU A 70 -13.38 10.60 8.71
CA LEU A 70 -13.73 9.19 8.66
C LEU A 70 -13.22 8.44 9.90
N LEU A 71 -11.95 8.64 10.25
CA LEU A 71 -11.33 7.97 11.40
C LEU A 71 -11.90 8.46 12.75
N GLU A 72 -12.36 9.72 12.83
CA GLU A 72 -13.07 10.22 14.00
C GLU A 72 -14.45 9.54 14.15
N ALA A 73 -15.19 9.38 13.05
CA ALA A 73 -16.51 8.75 13.05
C ALA A 73 -16.45 7.22 13.16
N SER A 74 -15.39 6.60 12.66
CA SER A 74 -15.17 5.15 12.64
C SER A 74 -13.69 4.85 12.91
N PRO A 75 -13.24 4.89 14.18
CA PRO A 75 -11.87 4.57 14.54
C PRO A 75 -11.51 3.13 14.16
N GLU A 76 -10.37 2.98 13.49
CA GLU A 76 -9.96 1.69 12.96
C GLU A 76 -9.40 0.75 14.05
N MET A 77 -9.67 -0.55 13.91
CA MET A 77 -9.04 -1.57 14.75
C MET A 77 -7.57 -1.81 14.34
N PRO A 78 -6.72 -2.30 15.26
CA PRO A 78 -5.38 -2.74 14.90
C PRO A 78 -5.42 -3.72 13.72
N LEU A 79 -4.45 -3.59 12.83
CA LEU A 79 -4.31 -4.38 11.61
C LEU A 79 -4.41 -5.89 11.87
N GLY A 80 -3.84 -6.38 12.97
CA GLY A 80 -3.93 -7.79 13.36
C GLY A 80 -5.38 -8.30 13.47
N ALA A 81 -6.32 -7.46 13.88
CA ALA A 81 -7.74 -7.80 14.04
C ALA A 81 -8.56 -7.69 12.75
N ARG A 82 -8.01 -7.07 11.69
CA ARG A 82 -8.71 -6.81 10.42
C ARG A 82 -7.94 -7.24 9.18
N LYS A 83 -6.81 -7.93 9.34
CA LYS A 83 -5.95 -8.38 8.24
C LYS A 83 -6.69 -9.18 7.16
N GLU A 84 -7.75 -9.89 7.53
CA GLU A 84 -8.58 -10.66 6.60
C GLU A 84 -9.35 -9.75 5.64
N LEU A 85 -9.72 -8.55 6.10
CA LEU A 85 -10.33 -7.54 5.22
C LEU A 85 -9.36 -7.07 4.14
N LEU A 86 -8.05 -7.22 4.30
CA LEU A 86 -7.11 -6.83 3.25
C LEU A 86 -7.13 -7.77 2.06
N VAL A 87 -7.42 -9.05 2.27
CA VAL A 87 -7.45 -10.06 1.20
C VAL A 87 -8.47 -9.65 0.16
N GLY A 88 -8.07 -9.64 -1.10
CA GLY A 88 -8.88 -9.20 -2.22
C GLY A 88 -8.12 -8.31 -3.22
N ALA A 89 -8.84 -7.95 -4.28
CA ALA A 89 -8.33 -7.03 -5.29
C ALA A 89 -8.79 -5.59 -5.02
N TRP A 90 -7.83 -4.67 -5.07
CA TRP A 90 -8.02 -3.25 -4.81
C TRP A 90 -7.58 -2.45 -6.04
N ARG A 91 -8.51 -1.70 -6.64
CA ARG A 91 -8.18 -0.77 -7.73
C ARG A 91 -7.88 0.60 -7.15
N GLN A 92 -6.78 1.20 -7.58
CA GLN A 92 -6.43 2.57 -7.24
C GLN A 92 -7.50 3.55 -7.76
N VAL A 93 -7.96 4.43 -6.88
CA VAL A 93 -8.78 5.60 -7.22
C VAL A 93 -7.92 6.86 -7.18
N PHE A 94 -7.06 6.96 -6.17
CA PHE A 94 -6.03 7.99 -6.04
C PHE A 94 -4.72 7.36 -5.54
N GLY A 95 -3.61 7.89 -6.01
CA GLY A 95 -2.25 7.55 -5.59
C GLY A 95 -1.26 8.47 -6.31
N PRO A 96 -0.03 8.61 -5.81
CA PRO A 96 1.00 9.38 -6.49
C PRO A 96 1.24 8.80 -7.89
N MET A 97 1.32 9.68 -8.89
CA MET A 97 1.73 9.29 -10.24
C MET A 97 3.22 9.52 -10.50
N ASP A 98 3.88 10.25 -9.61
CA ASP A 98 5.31 10.49 -9.63
C ASP A 98 6.00 9.61 -8.59
N TYR A 99 6.51 8.46 -9.04
CA TYR A 99 7.28 7.52 -8.22
C TYR A 99 8.78 7.88 -8.15
N HIS A 100 9.18 9.02 -8.70
CA HIS A 100 10.56 9.48 -8.80
C HIS A 100 10.79 10.87 -8.17
N GLY A 101 9.90 11.31 -7.28
CA GLY A 101 10.14 12.47 -6.43
C GLY A 101 10.21 13.81 -7.18
N GLY A 102 9.48 13.99 -8.27
CA GLY A 102 9.43 15.24 -9.03
C GLY A 102 10.43 15.33 -10.18
N GLU A 103 11.45 14.46 -10.22
CA GLU A 103 12.59 14.64 -11.11
C GLU A 103 12.37 14.14 -12.55
N ARG A 104 11.43 13.20 -12.75
CA ARG A 104 11.17 12.57 -14.06
C ARG A 104 9.77 12.80 -14.60
N GLY A 105 8.88 13.40 -13.81
CA GLY A 105 7.49 13.62 -14.18
C GLY A 105 6.69 12.32 -14.34
N PHE A 106 5.41 12.50 -14.63
CA PHE A 106 4.46 11.44 -14.96
C PHE A 106 4.99 10.50 -16.06
N ASP A 107 5.02 9.19 -15.81
CA ASP A 107 5.28 8.21 -16.88
C ASP A 107 4.01 8.09 -17.76
N PRO A 108 4.04 8.61 -19.01
CA PRO A 108 2.87 8.61 -19.88
C PRO A 108 2.43 7.20 -20.30
N ALA A 109 3.27 6.18 -20.07
CA ALA A 109 2.90 4.80 -20.32
C ALA A 109 2.01 4.19 -19.20
N LEU A 110 1.80 4.88 -18.08
CA LEU A 110 0.98 4.39 -16.98
C LEU A 110 -0.49 4.78 -17.14
N ARG A 111 -1.38 3.78 -17.13
CA ARG A 111 -2.82 4.03 -16.93
C ARG A 111 -3.11 4.12 -15.43
N ALA A 112 -2.98 5.32 -14.89
CA ALA A 112 -3.22 5.64 -13.48
C ALA A 112 -4.47 5.01 -12.86
N ASN A 113 -5.57 4.99 -13.62
CA ASN A 113 -6.89 4.53 -13.17
C ASN A 113 -7.06 3.00 -13.26
N GLU A 114 -6.02 2.28 -13.70
CA GLU A 114 -6.01 0.83 -13.87
C GLU A 114 -4.82 0.18 -13.13
N ILE A 115 -4.33 0.84 -12.06
CA ILE A 115 -3.35 0.25 -11.15
C ILE A 115 -4.11 -0.55 -10.09
N TYR A 116 -3.71 -1.80 -9.87
CA TYR A 116 -4.31 -2.67 -8.87
C TYR A 116 -3.28 -3.13 -7.86
N GLN A 117 -3.72 -3.28 -6.62
CA GLN A 117 -3.03 -4.05 -5.61
C GLN A 117 -3.89 -5.25 -5.24
N VAL A 118 -3.36 -6.45 -5.42
CA VAL A 118 -4.08 -7.70 -5.13
C VAL A 118 -3.39 -8.41 -3.98
N VAL A 119 -4.12 -8.56 -2.89
CA VAL A 119 -3.65 -9.19 -1.65
C VAL A 119 -4.22 -10.60 -1.61
N LEU A 120 -3.35 -11.59 -1.66
CA LEU A 120 -3.71 -13.00 -1.61
C LEU A 120 -3.61 -13.50 -0.17
N GLU A 121 -4.38 -14.54 0.14
CA GLU A 121 -4.16 -15.32 1.35
C GLU A 121 -2.73 -15.87 1.40
N GLY A 122 -2.20 -16.07 2.61
CA GLY A 122 -0.84 -16.60 2.78
C GLY A 122 0.29 -15.58 2.66
N GLY A 123 0.00 -14.27 2.65
CA GLY A 123 1.02 -13.23 2.77
C GLY A 123 1.66 -12.83 1.44
N VAL A 124 0.93 -12.94 0.33
CA VAL A 124 1.41 -12.52 -1.00
C VAL A 124 0.63 -11.31 -1.49
N LEU A 125 1.35 -10.33 -2.05
CA LEU A 125 0.78 -9.10 -2.59
C LEU A 125 1.34 -8.85 -3.98
N TYR A 126 0.48 -8.40 -4.89
CA TYR A 126 0.86 -7.97 -6.23
C TYR A 126 0.50 -6.52 -6.47
N ASN A 127 1.42 -5.75 -7.04
CA ASN A 127 1.05 -4.56 -7.80
C ASN A 127 0.94 -4.94 -9.28
N VAL A 128 -0.22 -4.66 -9.87
CA VAL A 128 -0.55 -4.95 -11.28
C VAL A 128 -0.71 -3.63 -12.01
N THR A 129 0.11 -3.43 -13.04
CA THR A 129 0.21 -2.15 -13.75
C THR A 129 0.18 -2.37 -15.26
N PRO A 130 -0.90 -1.98 -15.97
CA PRO A 130 -0.89 -1.96 -17.42
C PRO A 130 0.01 -0.82 -17.92
N LEU A 131 0.91 -1.18 -18.84
CA LEU A 131 1.81 -0.27 -19.55
C LEU A 131 1.30 -0.11 -20.98
N VAL A 132 1.02 1.12 -21.38
CA VAL A 132 0.54 1.42 -22.74
C VAL A 132 1.67 1.81 -23.67
N ASP A 133 1.47 1.53 -24.95
CA ASP A 133 2.26 2.11 -26.02
C ASP A 133 1.86 3.59 -26.19
N GLY A 134 2.84 4.49 -26.07
CA GLY A 134 2.60 5.94 -26.10
C GLY A 134 2.10 6.49 -27.44
N ARG A 135 2.14 5.71 -28.53
CA ARG A 135 1.64 6.13 -29.85
C ARG A 135 0.19 5.69 -30.07
N SER A 136 -0.13 4.46 -29.72
CA SER A 136 -1.44 3.84 -29.97
C SER A 136 -2.38 3.86 -28.77
N GLY A 137 -1.87 4.08 -27.56
CA GLY A 137 -2.62 3.97 -26.31
C GLY A 137 -3.02 2.52 -25.95
N ALA A 138 -2.64 1.54 -26.78
CA ALA A 138 -2.93 0.14 -26.54
C ALA A 138 -2.04 -0.43 -25.44
N ILE A 139 -2.53 -1.43 -24.69
CA ILE A 139 -1.74 -2.12 -23.67
C ILE A 139 -0.62 -2.90 -24.35
N ALA A 140 0.61 -2.46 -24.16
CA ALA A 140 1.80 -3.14 -24.68
C ALA A 140 2.24 -4.27 -23.76
N ARG A 141 2.08 -4.09 -22.45
CA ARG A 141 2.50 -5.05 -21.42
C ARG A 141 1.71 -4.84 -20.13
N ILE A 142 1.52 -5.90 -19.37
CA ILE A 142 1.00 -5.82 -18.00
C ILE A 142 2.11 -6.24 -17.05
N ALA A 143 2.54 -5.32 -16.18
CA ALA A 143 3.58 -5.54 -15.21
C ALA A 143 2.99 -6.16 -13.93
N LEU A 144 3.63 -7.22 -13.43
CA LEU A 144 3.22 -7.98 -12.24
C LEU A 144 4.38 -7.96 -11.24
N LEU A 145 4.33 -7.03 -10.30
CA LEU A 145 5.32 -6.93 -9.22
C LEU A 145 4.81 -7.69 -8.00
N ARG A 146 5.41 -8.86 -7.77
CA ARG A 146 5.10 -9.73 -6.63
C ARG A 146 5.92 -9.33 -5.41
N GLY A 147 5.28 -9.30 -4.26
CA GLY A 147 5.91 -9.20 -2.95
C GLY A 147 5.32 -10.17 -1.96
N GLU A 148 6.10 -10.50 -0.94
CA GLU A 148 5.61 -11.13 0.28
C GLU A 148 5.40 -10.05 1.32
N TYR A 149 4.31 -10.14 2.09
CA TYR A 149 3.99 -9.15 3.12
C TYR A 149 3.80 -9.81 4.48
N ALA A 150 4.15 -9.07 5.53
CA ALA A 150 3.87 -9.45 6.91
C ALA A 150 3.59 -8.19 7.74
N PRO A 151 2.74 -8.28 8.78
CA PRO A 151 2.63 -7.23 9.79
C PRO A 151 4.00 -6.95 10.43
N GLU A 152 4.31 -5.68 10.64
CA GLU A 152 5.53 -5.28 11.33
C GLU A 152 5.38 -5.52 12.85
N PRO A 153 6.32 -6.25 13.48
CA PRO A 153 6.27 -6.46 14.92
C PRO A 153 6.26 -5.14 15.71
N GLY A 154 5.27 -4.97 16.60
CA GLY A 154 5.16 -3.79 17.45
C GLY A 154 4.53 -2.56 16.78
N ALA A 155 4.09 -2.65 15.53
CA ALA A 155 3.34 -1.60 14.86
C ALA A 155 1.94 -2.10 14.46
N ASP A 156 0.90 -1.43 14.96
CA ASP A 156 -0.49 -1.88 14.85
C ASP A 156 -1.12 -1.60 13.48
N ASP A 157 -0.45 -0.88 12.59
CA ASP A 157 -0.97 -0.43 11.29
C ASP A 157 -0.01 -0.73 10.12
N VAL A 158 1.15 -1.34 10.37
CA VAL A 158 2.20 -1.44 9.34
C VAL A 158 2.29 -2.84 8.75
N LEU A 159 2.30 -2.91 7.42
CA LEU A 159 2.73 -4.04 6.63
C LEU A 159 4.11 -3.79 6.03
N ARG A 160 5.04 -4.71 6.27
CA ARG A 160 6.30 -4.75 5.55
C ARG A 160 6.14 -5.63 4.31
N VAL A 161 6.48 -5.08 3.15
CA VAL A 161 6.46 -5.80 1.87
C VAL A 161 7.89 -6.02 1.41
N ARG A 162 8.20 -7.24 0.97
CA ARG A 162 9.47 -7.60 0.31
C ARG A 162 9.18 -8.05 -1.11
N PHE A 163 9.64 -7.30 -2.10
CA PHE A 163 9.48 -7.67 -3.50
C PHE A 163 10.33 -8.89 -3.87
N THR A 164 9.76 -9.82 -4.61
CA THR A 164 10.34 -11.15 -4.89
C THR A 164 10.50 -11.45 -6.38
N SER A 165 9.62 -10.92 -7.22
CA SER A 165 9.70 -11.07 -8.68
C SER A 165 8.99 -9.94 -9.41
N PHE A 166 9.47 -9.60 -10.61
CA PHE A 166 8.83 -8.63 -11.48
C PHE A 166 8.66 -9.20 -12.89
N ARG A 167 7.44 -9.64 -13.20
CA ARG A 167 7.10 -10.32 -14.46
C ARG A 167 6.24 -9.44 -15.37
N GLY A 168 6.21 -9.74 -16.66
CA GLY A 168 5.49 -8.95 -17.65
C GLY A 168 4.71 -9.80 -18.63
N LEU A 169 3.39 -9.68 -18.61
CA LEU A 169 2.51 -10.33 -19.60
C LEU A 169 2.43 -9.46 -20.85
N ARG A 170 2.72 -10.05 -22.02
CA ARG A 170 2.57 -9.42 -23.33
C ARG A 170 1.32 -9.95 -24.01
N GLY A 171 0.72 -9.16 -24.89
CA GLY A 171 -0.47 -9.57 -25.67
C GLY A 171 -1.82 -9.30 -25.00
N GLY A 172 -1.84 -8.63 -23.85
CA GLY A 172 -3.07 -8.19 -23.18
C GLY A 172 -3.58 -9.16 -22.12
N LEU A 173 -4.86 -9.02 -21.78
CA LEU A 173 -5.55 -9.86 -20.80
C LEU A 173 -5.96 -11.20 -21.43
N PRO A 174 -5.84 -12.34 -20.71
CA PRO A 174 -6.46 -13.58 -21.12
C PRO A 174 -7.98 -13.41 -21.28
N GLU A 175 -8.58 -14.21 -22.18
CA GLU A 175 -10.02 -14.12 -22.47
C GLU A 175 -10.88 -14.29 -21.20
N GLY A 176 -11.85 -13.39 -21.02
CA GLY A 176 -12.76 -13.39 -19.88
C GLY A 176 -12.09 -13.07 -18.53
N ARG A 177 -10.83 -12.60 -18.51
CA ARG A 177 -10.11 -12.23 -17.29
C ARG A 177 -9.91 -10.72 -17.18
N THR A 178 -9.77 -10.27 -15.94
CA THR A 178 -9.49 -8.88 -15.57
C THR A 178 -8.06 -8.75 -15.03
N PHE A 179 -7.57 -7.52 -14.87
CA PHE A 179 -6.26 -7.28 -14.22
C PHE A 179 -6.22 -7.83 -12.79
N ALA A 180 -7.35 -7.79 -12.09
CA ALA A 180 -7.50 -8.28 -10.72
C ALA A 180 -7.34 -9.81 -10.61
N ASP A 181 -7.56 -10.54 -11.71
CA ASP A 181 -7.47 -12.01 -11.74
C ASP A 181 -6.04 -12.51 -11.97
N LEU A 182 -5.17 -11.67 -12.55
CA LEU A 182 -3.83 -12.07 -12.98
C LEU A 182 -2.96 -12.61 -11.84
N PRO A 183 -2.95 -12.02 -10.63
CA PRO A 183 -2.15 -12.55 -9.53
C PRO A 183 -2.53 -13.97 -9.12
N ALA A 184 -3.83 -14.28 -9.06
CA ALA A 184 -4.31 -15.62 -8.73
C ALA A 184 -3.93 -16.63 -9.82
N LEU A 185 -4.07 -16.24 -11.09
CA LEU A 185 -3.64 -17.06 -12.23
C LEU A 185 -2.11 -17.27 -12.23
N ALA A 186 -1.34 -16.25 -11.84
CA ALA A 186 0.12 -16.32 -11.77
C ALA A 186 0.60 -17.32 -10.70
N GLU A 187 0.02 -17.27 -9.50
CA GLU A 187 0.39 -18.18 -8.41
C GLU A 187 -0.04 -19.63 -8.69
N ARG A 188 -1.11 -19.85 -9.48
CA ARG A 188 -1.52 -21.20 -9.93
C ARG A 188 -0.76 -21.73 -11.15
N GLY A 189 0.01 -20.89 -11.83
CA GLY A 189 0.69 -21.24 -13.08
C GLY A 189 -0.19 -21.16 -14.34
N ASP A 190 -1.42 -20.68 -14.23
CA ASP A 190 -2.40 -20.60 -15.32
C ASP A 190 -2.07 -19.51 -16.36
N LEU A 191 -1.16 -18.58 -16.05
CA LEU A 191 -0.68 -17.58 -17.01
C LEU A 191 0.38 -18.13 -17.98
N GLY A 192 0.81 -19.37 -17.80
CA GLY A 192 1.93 -19.95 -18.54
C GLY A 192 3.27 -19.23 -18.26
N ASP A 193 4.20 -19.32 -19.22
CA ASP A 193 5.52 -18.71 -19.10
C ASP A 193 5.46 -17.20 -19.30
N VAL A 194 5.35 -16.46 -18.19
CA VAL A 194 5.42 -15.00 -18.18
C VAL A 194 6.87 -14.56 -18.00
N PRO A 195 7.50 -13.90 -18.99
CA PRO A 195 8.89 -13.49 -18.89
C PRO A 195 9.10 -12.48 -17.77
N SER A 196 10.29 -12.56 -17.14
CA SER A 196 10.71 -11.57 -16.16
C SER A 196 10.99 -10.22 -16.86
N ILE A 197 10.42 -9.14 -16.35
CA ILE A 197 10.82 -7.76 -16.71
C ILE A 197 12.20 -7.48 -16.13
N THR A 198 12.39 -7.91 -14.88
CA THR A 198 13.64 -7.77 -14.14
C THR A 198 13.98 -9.12 -13.52
N PRO A 199 15.22 -9.62 -13.66
CA PRO A 199 15.62 -10.87 -13.02
C PRO A 199 15.34 -10.86 -11.52
N ALA A 200 14.81 -11.95 -10.97
CA ALA A 200 14.36 -11.99 -9.58
C ALA A 200 15.47 -11.67 -8.57
N TRP A 201 16.72 -12.05 -8.84
CA TRP A 201 17.85 -11.71 -7.98
C TRP A 201 18.10 -10.19 -7.93
N VAL A 202 17.87 -9.45 -9.03
CA VAL A 202 17.95 -7.99 -9.07
C VAL A 202 16.80 -7.38 -8.27
N VAL A 203 15.57 -7.89 -8.42
CA VAL A 203 14.42 -7.42 -7.65
C VAL A 203 14.69 -7.56 -6.15
N ARG A 204 15.15 -8.72 -5.70
CA ARG A 204 15.45 -8.96 -4.27
C ARG A 204 16.60 -8.08 -3.76
N ALA A 205 17.64 -7.86 -4.55
CA ALA A 205 18.81 -7.10 -4.14
C ALA A 205 18.58 -5.57 -4.14
N PHE A 206 17.82 -5.07 -5.11
CA PHE A 206 17.75 -3.64 -5.40
C PHE A 206 16.37 -3.01 -5.22
N PHE A 207 15.27 -3.76 -5.31
CA PHE A 207 13.93 -3.17 -5.10
C PHE A 207 13.53 -3.13 -3.62
N ARG A 208 14.33 -3.75 -2.73
CA ARG A 208 14.37 -3.66 -1.24
C ARG A 208 13.05 -3.61 -0.44
N GLY A 209 11.89 -3.82 -1.08
CA GLY A 209 10.60 -3.77 -0.42
C GLY A 209 10.11 -2.36 -0.12
N GLY A 210 9.06 -2.28 0.69
CA GLY A 210 8.47 -1.04 1.17
C GLY A 210 7.64 -1.27 2.42
N VAL A 211 7.11 -0.20 2.99
CA VAL A 211 6.16 -0.27 4.10
C VAL A 211 4.82 0.33 3.66
N LEU A 212 3.73 -0.33 4.04
CA LEU A 212 2.37 0.15 3.87
C LEU A 212 1.78 0.41 5.26
N HIS A 213 1.38 1.64 5.53
CA HIS A 213 0.61 2.00 6.72
C HIS A 213 -0.87 1.90 6.38
N GLU A 214 -1.54 0.85 6.84
CA GLU A 214 -2.96 0.62 6.64
C GLU A 214 -3.77 1.54 7.56
N VAL A 215 -4.35 2.61 7.00
CA VAL A 215 -5.05 3.62 7.79
C VAL A 215 -6.51 3.26 7.99
N TYR A 216 -7.15 2.76 6.95
CA TYR A 216 -8.56 2.39 6.96
C TYR A 216 -8.80 1.24 5.97
N THR A 217 -9.56 0.22 6.36
CA THR A 217 -9.93 -0.87 5.45
C THR A 217 -11.26 -1.47 5.85
N ASP A 218 -12.17 -1.57 4.90
CA ASP A 218 -13.37 -2.35 5.06
C ASP A 218 -13.76 -3.14 3.80
N HIS A 219 -15.04 -3.45 3.63
CA HIS A 219 -15.47 -4.31 2.54
C HIS A 219 -15.40 -3.64 1.16
N ASP A 220 -15.37 -2.31 1.05
CA ASP A 220 -15.41 -1.61 -0.25
C ASP A 220 -14.26 -0.62 -0.45
N MET A 221 -13.60 -0.17 0.62
CA MET A 221 -12.57 0.85 0.56
C MET A 221 -11.33 0.46 1.36
N ARG A 222 -10.17 0.83 0.81
CA ARG A 222 -8.87 0.73 1.48
C ARG A 222 -8.11 2.04 1.32
N VAL A 223 -7.56 2.53 2.41
CA VAL A 223 -6.75 3.74 2.46
C VAL A 223 -5.47 3.42 3.20
N LEU A 224 -4.34 3.71 2.55
CA LEU A 224 -3.02 3.40 3.10
C LEU A 224 -2.01 4.47 2.71
N TYR A 225 -0.93 4.58 3.48
CA TYR A 225 0.26 5.29 3.05
C TYR A 225 1.35 4.31 2.63
N GLY A 226 1.88 4.48 1.42
CA GLY A 226 3.09 3.78 0.99
C GLY A 226 4.32 4.63 1.28
N ALA A 227 5.37 4.02 1.83
CA ALA A 227 6.67 4.65 1.96
C ALA A 227 7.79 3.70 1.52
N SER A 228 8.88 4.29 1.02
CA SER A 228 10.10 3.54 0.77
C SER A 228 10.69 3.09 2.11
N ALA A 229 11.41 1.96 2.14
CA ALA A 229 12.08 1.52 3.35
C ALA A 229 13.22 2.46 3.82
N ARG A 230 13.59 3.47 3.01
CA ARG A 230 14.69 4.41 3.28
C ARG A 230 14.23 5.74 3.83
N ASP A 231 13.05 6.21 3.42
CA ASP A 231 12.60 7.57 3.72
C ASP A 231 11.16 7.52 4.29
N ALA A 232 11.08 7.53 5.62
CA ALA A 232 9.80 7.50 6.33
C ALA A 232 9.04 8.84 6.27
N GLU A 233 9.72 9.90 5.81
CA GLU A 233 9.18 11.26 5.64
C GLU A 233 8.35 11.40 4.35
N ASP A 234 8.67 10.64 3.30
CA ASP A 234 7.92 10.62 2.04
C ASP A 234 6.86 9.53 2.05
N ARG A 235 5.71 9.86 2.67
CA ARG A 235 4.53 9.01 2.69
C ARG A 235 3.54 9.44 1.62
N TYR A 236 3.17 8.51 0.75
CA TYR A 236 2.19 8.76 -0.29
C TYR A 236 0.86 8.10 0.04
N LEU A 237 -0.22 8.86 -0.02
CA LEU A 237 -1.57 8.40 0.22
C LEU A 237 -2.11 7.64 -1.00
N TYR A 238 -2.66 6.46 -0.75
CA TYR A 238 -3.40 5.68 -1.72
C TYR A 238 -4.84 5.51 -1.23
N VAL A 239 -5.79 5.81 -2.10
CA VAL A 239 -7.21 5.52 -1.90
C VAL A 239 -7.60 4.50 -2.94
N MET A 240 -8.11 3.36 -2.48
CA MET A 240 -8.43 2.21 -3.32
C MET A 240 -9.86 1.74 -3.07
N ARG A 241 -10.47 1.19 -4.11
CA ARG A 241 -11.78 0.53 -4.03
C ARG A 241 -11.63 -0.96 -4.28
N ARG A 242 -12.42 -1.77 -3.58
CA ARG A 242 -12.49 -3.20 -3.86
C ARG A 242 -13.10 -3.43 -5.23
N VAL A 243 -12.59 -4.43 -5.94
CA VAL A 243 -13.14 -4.91 -7.21
C VAL A 243 -13.32 -6.43 -7.17
N PRO A 244 -14.26 -6.99 -7.96
CA PRO A 244 -14.37 -8.43 -8.12
C PRO A 244 -13.07 -9.06 -8.65
N SER A 245 -12.77 -10.28 -8.20
CA SER A 245 -11.61 -11.07 -8.63
C SER A 245 -11.85 -12.57 -8.43
N LEU A 246 -11.01 -13.42 -9.01
CA LEU A 246 -10.96 -14.88 -8.78
C LEU A 246 -10.46 -15.32 -7.38
N LEU A 247 -10.55 -14.45 -6.38
CA LEU A 247 -10.10 -14.73 -5.01
C LEU A 247 -11.26 -15.24 -4.15
#